data_AF-A0A235G186-F1
#
_entry.id   AF-A0A235G186-F1
#
_cell.length_a   1.000
_cell.length_b   1.000
_cell.length_c   1.000
_cell.angle_alpha   90.00
_cell.angle_beta   90.00
_cell.angle_gamma   90.00
#
_symmetry.space_group_name_H-M   'P 1'
#
loop_
_entity.id
_entity.type
_entity.pdbx_description
1 polymer ?
#
loop_
_entity_poly.entity_id
_entity_poly.type
_entity_poly.pdbx_seq_one_letter_code
_entity_poly.pdbx_strand_id
1 'polypeptide(L)' 'MREPHEGTFLTDLMEFGPAPTMGRELVVIVLNVAVLAVLFAIVGPTPVVWIAIAVVGVAMGVRFLIGLRGWNRAAAQR' A
#
# COMPACT_ATOMS: atom_id res chain seq x y z
N MET A 1 -21.88 -12.40 -0.98
CA MET A 1 -21.10 -11.26 -0.48
C MET A 1 -19.75 -11.83 -0.07
N ARG A 2 -18.65 -11.40 -0.70
CA ARG A 2 -17.32 -11.93 -0.43
C ARG A 2 -16.87 -11.35 0.91
N GLU A 3 -16.41 -12.18 1.84
CA GLU A 3 -16.02 -11.67 3.15
C GLU A 3 -14.82 -10.72 2.98
N PRO A 4 -14.79 -9.53 3.62
CA PRO A 4 -13.71 -8.55 3.46
C PRO A 4 -12.31 -9.08 3.80
N HIS A 5 -12.23 -10.28 4.38
CA HIS A 5 -11.01 -10.93 4.86
C HIS A 5 -10.42 -11.90 3.82
N GLU A 6 -11.19 -12.29 2.80
CA GLU A 6 -10.85 -13.36 1.83
C GLU A 6 -9.88 -12.92 0.71
N GLY A 7 -9.56 -11.63 0.61
CA GLY A 7 -8.55 -11.15 -0.34
C GLY A 7 -7.16 -11.67 0.02
N THR A 8 -6.39 -12.13 -0.97
CA THR A 8 -4.96 -12.45 -0.79
C THR A 8 -4.13 -11.15 -0.78
N PHE A 9 -2.89 -11.17 -0.29
CA PHE A 9 -1.98 -10.00 -0.39
C PHE A 9 -1.84 -9.44 -1.82
N LEU A 10 -1.96 -10.30 -2.84
CA LEU A 10 -2.03 -9.90 -4.25
C LEU A 10 -3.30 -9.10 -4.57
N THR A 11 -4.42 -9.46 -3.96
CA THR A 11 -5.67 -8.70 -4.09
C THR A 11 -5.51 -7.32 -3.46
N ASP A 12 -4.87 -7.23 -2.29
CA ASP A 12 -4.63 -5.94 -1.63
C ASP A 12 -3.72 -5.01 -2.45
N LEU A 13 -2.75 -5.58 -3.17
CA LEU A 13 -1.87 -4.87 -4.09
C LEU A 13 -2.61 -4.26 -5.29
N MET A 14 -3.66 -4.95 -5.76
CA MET A 14 -4.43 -4.54 -6.95
C MET A 14 -5.66 -3.71 -6.61
N GLU A 15 -6.08 -3.73 -5.35
CA GLU A 15 -7.17 -2.89 -4.86
C GLU A 15 -6.74 -1.42 -4.83
N PHE A 16 -7.67 -0.48 -5.02
CA PHE A 16 -7.38 0.96 -4.96
C PHE A 16 -7.53 1.53 -3.54
N GLY A 17 -8.37 0.92 -2.70
CA GLY A 17 -8.63 1.35 -1.32
C GLY A 17 -7.77 0.63 -0.28
N PRO A 18 -7.65 1.15 0.96
CA PRO A 18 -6.78 0.60 1.99
C PRO A 18 -7.08 -0.86 2.33
N ALA A 19 -6.05 -1.63 2.66
CA ALA A 19 -6.21 -3.03 3.03
C ALA A 19 -7.08 -3.19 4.30
N PRO A 20 -7.71 -4.36 4.52
CA PRO A 20 -8.66 -4.58 5.62
C PRO A 20 -8.08 -4.36 7.02
N THR A 21 -6.75 -4.48 7.18
CA THR A 21 -6.06 -4.27 8.46
C THR A 21 -4.76 -3.50 8.28
N MET A 22 -4.31 -2.82 9.34
CA MET A 22 -3.03 -2.10 9.35
C MET A 22 -1.84 -3.01 9.01
N GLY A 23 -1.84 -4.24 9.54
CA GLY A 23 -0.80 -5.23 9.26
C GLY A 23 -0.72 -5.59 7.78
N ARG A 24 -1.86 -5.77 7.10
CA ARG A 24 -1.89 -6.06 5.65
C ARG A 24 -1.42 -4.88 4.83
N GLU A 25 -1.81 -3.65 5.19
CA GLU A 25 -1.35 -2.46 4.47
C GLU A 25 0.16 -2.28 4.59
N LEU A 26 0.77 -2.55 5.76
CA LEU A 26 2.22 -2.50 5.93
C LEU A 26 2.94 -3.50 5.03
N VAL A 27 2.39 -4.71 4.84
CA VAL A 27 2.95 -5.70 3.91
C VAL A 27 2.88 -5.18 2.46
N VAL A 28 1.74 -4.61 2.05
CA VAL A 28 1.59 -3.98 0.72
C VAL A 28 2.60 -2.85 0.54
N ILE A 29 2.85 -2.07 1.60
CA ILE A 29 3.84 -1.00 1.57
C ILE A 29 5.25 -1.54 1.33
N VAL A 30 5.64 -2.56 2.07
CA VAL A 30 6.95 -3.22 1.90
C VAL A 30 7.10 -3.80 0.49
N LEU A 31 6.06 -4.44 -0.05
CA LEU A 31 6.10 -4.99 -1.41
C LEU A 31 6.25 -3.91 -2.48
N ASN A 32 5.55 -2.78 -2.36
CA ASN A 32 5.72 -1.66 -3.29
C ASN A 32 7.12 -1.06 -3.21
N VAL A 33 7.68 -0.90 -2.01
CA VAL A 33 9.06 -0.43 -1.82
C VAL A 33 10.06 -1.39 -2.46
N ALA A 34 9.87 -2.69 -2.32
CA ALA A 34 10.72 -3.70 -2.96
C ALA A 34 10.67 -3.60 -4.49
N VAL A 35 9.47 -3.43 -5.08
CA VAL A 35 9.31 -3.23 -6.53
C VAL A 35 10.01 -1.95 -6.99
N LEU A 36 9.82 -0.84 -6.28
CA LEU A 36 10.50 0.42 -6.59
C LEU A 36 12.03 0.30 -6.48
N ALA A 37 12.54 -0.42 -5.48
CA ALA A 37 13.97 -0.64 -5.32
C ALA A 37 14.56 -1.45 -6.48
N VAL A 38 13.85 -2.49 -6.95
CA VAL A 38 14.26 -3.26 -8.14
C VAL A 38 14.24 -2.37 -9.39
N LEU A 39 13.20 -1.57 -9.59
CA LEU A 39 13.12 -0.63 -10.71
C LEU A 39 14.25 0.40 -10.67
N PHE A 40 14.55 0.95 -9.49
CA PHE A 40 15.65 1.88 -9.30
C PHE A 40 17.00 1.23 -9.59
N ALA A 41 17.21 -0.02 -9.17
CA ALA A 41 18.45 -0.75 -9.44
C ALA A 41 18.68 -1.03 -10.93
N ILE A 42 17.61 -1.27 -11.70
CA ILE A 42 17.68 -1.55 -13.14
C ILE A 42 17.87 -0.25 -13.94
N VAL A 43 17.09 0.79 -13.64
CA VAL A 43 17.03 2.02 -14.44
C VAL A 43 18.07 3.06 -13.98
N GLY A 44 18.39 3.08 -12.69
CA GLY A 44 19.26 4.06 -12.07
C GLY A 44 18.57 5.39 -11.70
N PRO A 45 19.35 6.35 -11.17
CA PRO A 45 18.83 7.59 -10.60
C PRO A 45 18.51 8.64 -11.66
N THR A 46 17.38 8.48 -12.35
CA THR A 46 16.88 9.47 -13.32
C THR A 46 15.77 10.34 -12.71
N PRO A 47 15.53 11.56 -13.22
CA PRO A 47 14.41 12.39 -12.76
C PRO A 47 13.06 11.67 -12.86
N VAL A 48 12.85 10.88 -13.91
CA VAL A 48 11.62 10.09 -14.12
C VAL A 48 11.43 9.06 -13.02
N VAL A 49 12.49 8.33 -12.64
CA VAL A 49 12.44 7.34 -11.55
C VAL A 49 12.11 8.01 -10.22
N TRP A 50 12.70 9.17 -9.93
CA TRP A 50 12.40 9.92 -8.71
C TRP A 50 10.95 10.42 -8.67
N ILE A 51 10.42 10.89 -9.81
CA ILE A 51 9.01 11.28 -9.93
C ILE A 51 8.10 10.08 -9.66
N ALA A 52 8.41 8.91 -10.23
CA ALA A 52 7.63 7.70 -10.01
C ALA A 52 7.63 7.28 -8.53
N ILE A 53 8.79 7.30 -7.88
CA ILE A 53 8.92 7.02 -6.43
C ILE A 53 8.06 7.99 -5.63
N ALA A 54 8.11 9.29 -5.94
CA ALA A 54 7.33 10.29 -5.23
C ALA A 54 5.81 10.07 -5.39
N VAL A 55 5.35 9.81 -6.61
CA VAL A 55 3.93 9.53 -6.90
C VAL A 55 3.44 8.31 -6.15
N VAL A 56 4.19 7.21 -6.20
CA VAL A 56 3.85 5.98 -5.49
C VAL A 56 3.86 6.20 -3.98
N GLY A 57 4.87 6.90 -3.45
CA GLY A 57 4.94 7.25 -2.03
C GLY A 57 3.74 8.07 -1.54
N VAL A 58 3.30 9.06 -2.33
CA VAL A 58 2.08 9.83 -2.03
C VAL A 58 0.85 8.94 -2.05
N ALA A 59 0.69 8.10 -3.07
CA ALA A 59 -0.46 7.19 -3.17
C ALA A 59 -0.55 6.25 -1.96
N MET A 60 0.58 5.70 -1.53
CA MET A 60 0.66 4.82 -0.36
C MET A 60 0.37 5.58 0.94
N GLY A 61 0.90 6.79 1.08
CA GLY A 61 0.61 7.65 2.23
C GLY A 61 -0.86 8.00 2.35
N VAL A 62 -1.50 8.42 1.25
CA VAL A 62 -2.94 8.73 1.21
C VAL A 62 -3.75 7.51 1.61
N ARG A 63 -3.45 6.35 1.02
CA ARG A 63 -4.17 5.11 1.30
C ARG A 63 -4.03 4.68 2.77
N PHE A 64 -2.82 4.74 3.33
CA PHE A 64 -2.59 4.46 4.75
C PHE A 64 -3.37 5.42 5.66
N LEU A 65 -3.40 6.72 5.35
CA LEU A 65 -4.17 7.72 6.11
C LEU A 65 -5.68 7.46 6.07
N ILE A 66 -6.21 7.01 4.94
CA ILE A 66 -7.61 6.59 4.83
C ILE A 66 -7.84 5.33 5.69
N GLY A 67 -6.94 4.36 5.61
CA GLY A 67 -6.99 3.11 6.38
C GLY A 67 -6.99 3.33 7.90
N LEU A 68 -6.14 4.22 8.40
CA LEU A 68 -6.06 4.56 9.83
C LEU A 68 -7.41 4.93 10.44
N ARG A 69 -8.25 5.68 9.71
CA ARG A 69 -9.59 6.07 10.17
C ARG A 69 -10.57 4.89 10.26
N GLY A 70 -10.38 3.86 9.43
CA GLY A 70 -11.19 2.65 9.43
C GLY A 70 -10.76 1.69 10.52
N TRP A 71 -9.46 1.40 10.63
CA TRP A 71 -8.92 0.44 11.58
C TRP A 71 -9.09 0.88 13.04
N ASN A 72 -8.92 2.18 13.33
CA ASN A 72 -9.12 2.69 14.69
C ASN A 72 -10.57 2.57 15.17
N ARG A 73 -11.55 2.72 14.27
CA ARG A 73 -12.97 2.51 14.60
C ARG A 73 -13.27 1.04 14.86
N ALA A 74 -12.71 0.13 14.06
CA ALA A 74 -12.86 -1.31 14.28
C ALA A 74 -12.18 -1.78 15.59
N ALA A 75 -11.04 -1.18 15.95
CA ALA A 75 -10.36 -1.45 17.21
C ALA A 75 -11.15 -0.94 18.43
N ALA A 76 -11.77 0.24 18.32
CA ALA A 76 -12.59 0.81 19.40
C ALA A 76 -13.92 0.09 19.66
N GLN A 77 -14.35 -0.79 18.74
CA GLN A 77 -15.57 -1.60 18.84
C GLN A 77 -15.33 -3.02 19.38
N ARG A 78 -14.08 -3.37 19.70
CA ARG A 78 -13.69 -4.64 20.34
C ARG A 78 -13.46 -4.45 21.82
#